data_AF-A0A0M9DW56-F1
#
_entry.id   AF-A0A0M9DW56-F1
#
_cell.length_a   1.000
_cell.length_b   1.000
_cell.length_c   1.000
_cell.angle_alpha   90.00
_cell.angle_beta   90.00
_cell.angle_gamma   90.00
#
_symmetry.space_group_name_H-M   'P 1'
#
loop_
_entity.id
_entity.type
_entity.pdbx_description
1 polymer ?
#
loop_
_entity_poly.entity_id
_entity_poly.type
_entity_poly.pdbx_seq_one_letter_code
_entity_poly.pdbx_strand_id
1 'polypeptide(L)'
;MKKLLDSTNLFFEKVPATVREWRYVVWSVFILLTIFLAMGVPKIKIDASVESFFSENDSAKQIYNRFRTLFEGDEALYIVYEAKDGDIFSEQSLRTLLELHNDLFNYHKKIIAGEVSSLDHITEVRSLINAQYLEVNADNLMSRNFIGSKIPTTKDERE
;
A
#
# COMPACT_ATOMS: atom_id res chain seq x y z
N MET A 1 32.98 -8.09 51.79
CA MET A 1 31.55 -8.42 51.57
C MET A 1 30.62 -7.75 52.58
N LYS A 2 30.78 -7.94 53.90
CA LYS A 2 29.92 -7.30 54.92
C LYS A 2 29.86 -5.76 54.83
N LYS A 3 31.02 -5.09 54.70
CA LYS A 3 31.09 -3.63 54.48
C LYS A 3 30.29 -3.11 53.27
N LEU A 4 30.19 -3.90 52.19
CA LEU A 4 29.43 -3.52 50.99
C LEU A 4 27.92 -3.63 51.26
N LEU A 5 27.50 -4.73 51.89
CA LEU A 5 26.11 -4.94 52.32
C LEU A 5 25.66 -3.87 53.33
N ASP A 6 26.51 -3.50 54.27
CA ASP A 6 26.20 -2.46 55.25
C ASP A 6 26.08 -1.08 54.57
N SER A 7 26.93 -0.80 53.58
CA SER A 7 26.89 0.46 52.83
C SER A 7 25.65 0.58 51.93
N THR A 8 25.21 -0.51 51.30
CA THR A 8 23.99 -0.53 50.50
C THR A 8 22.76 -0.42 51.38
N ASN A 9 22.75 -1.09 52.54
CA ASN A 9 21.63 -1.02 53.47
C ASN A 9 21.44 0.40 54.03
N LEU A 10 22.52 1.07 54.43
CA LEU A 10 22.48 2.48 54.87
C LEU A 10 22.07 3.45 53.76
N PHE A 11 22.39 3.13 52.51
CA PHE A 11 21.93 3.90 51.35
C PHE A 11 20.42 3.72 51.13
N PHE A 12 19.93 2.49 51.07
CA PHE A 12 18.51 2.18 50.89
C PHE A 12 17.64 2.63 52.07
N GLU A 13 18.19 2.72 53.28
CA GLU A 13 17.49 3.25 54.45
C GLU A 13 17.24 4.76 54.34
N LYS A 14 18.17 5.51 53.73
CA LYS A 14 18.07 6.98 53.58
C LYS A 14 17.25 7.41 52.36
N VAL A 15 17.23 6.61 51.29
CA VAL A 15 16.52 6.91 50.04
C VAL A 15 15.02 7.24 50.25
N PRO A 16 14.22 6.44 50.99
CA PRO A 16 12.80 6.73 51.19
C PRO A 16 12.52 8.04 51.92
N ALA A 17 13.38 8.41 52.88
CA ALA A 17 13.24 9.66 53.62
C ALA A 17 13.51 10.87 52.72
N THR A 18 14.61 10.85 51.95
CA THR A 18 14.96 11.91 51.00
C THR A 18 13.95 12.04 49.86
N VAL A 19 13.48 10.91 49.31
CA VAL A 19 12.46 10.90 48.24
C VAL A 19 11.11 11.45 48.74
N ARG A 20 10.75 11.20 50.01
CA ARG A 20 9.49 11.68 50.60
C ARG A 20 9.47 13.20 50.79
N GLU A 21 10.60 13.79 51.18
CA GLU A 21 10.74 15.24 51.33
C GLU A 21 10.69 15.94 49.97
N TRP A 22 11.27 15.34 48.93
CA TRP A 22 11.38 15.94 47.59
C TRP A 22 10.35 15.37 46.59
N ARG A 23 9.24 14.84 47.09
CA ARG A 23 8.26 14.06 46.31
C ARG A 23 7.85 14.73 44.99
N TYR A 24 7.60 16.04 45.00
CA TYR A 24 7.14 16.77 43.81
C TYR A 24 8.24 16.89 42.75
N VAL A 25 9.51 17.03 43.15
CA VAL A 25 10.65 17.08 42.24
C VAL A 25 10.86 15.70 41.60
N VAL A 26 10.81 14.64 42.40
CA VAL A 26 10.95 13.27 41.91
C VAL A 26 9.85 12.93 40.92
N TRP A 27 8.59 13.27 41.23
CA TRP A 27 7.46 13.09 40.31
C TRP A 27 7.61 13.90 39.03
N SER A 28 8.05 15.17 39.14
CA SER A 28 8.28 16.02 37.97
C SER A 28 9.33 15.42 37.04
N VAL A 29 10.46 14.97 37.60
CA VAL A 29 11.53 14.31 36.84
C VAL A 29 11.05 13.02 36.19
N PHE A 30 10.30 12.20 36.92
CA PHE A 30 9.76 10.94 36.40
C PHE A 30 8.79 11.18 35.22
N ILE A 31 7.89 12.16 35.36
CA ILE A 31 6.95 12.54 34.30
C ILE A 31 7.71 13.09 33.09
N LEU A 32 8.68 13.99 33.30
CA LEU A 32 9.51 14.54 32.23
C LEU A 32 10.28 13.45 31.47
N LEU A 33 10.88 12.49 32.19
CA LEU A 33 11.58 11.36 31.59
C LEU A 33 10.64 10.47 30.79
N THR A 34 9.44 10.22 31.32
CA THR A 34 8.41 9.41 30.64
C THR A 34 7.95 10.09 29.36
N ILE A 35 7.67 11.40 29.39
CA ILE A 35 7.31 12.18 28.19
C ILE A 35 8.46 12.16 27.19
N PHE A 36 9.70 12.35 27.65
CA PHE A 36 10.88 12.32 26.80
C PHE A 36 11.03 11.00 26.04
N LEU A 37 10.86 9.86 26.71
CA LEU A 37 10.86 8.55 26.07
C LEU A 37 9.65 8.36 25.15
N ALA A 38 8.46 8.83 25.56
CA ALA A 38 7.24 8.73 24.77
C ALA A 38 7.30 9.54 23.46
N MET A 39 8.07 10.63 23.41
CA MET A 39 8.32 11.38 22.17
C MET A 39 9.00 10.53 21.07
N GLY A 40 9.60 9.39 21.42
CA GLY A 40 10.15 8.42 20.46
C GLY A 40 9.10 7.51 19.81
N VAL A 41 7.92 7.34 20.42
CA VAL A 41 6.87 6.42 19.97
C VAL A 41 6.42 6.71 18.52
N PRO A 42 6.19 7.97 18.09
CA PRO A 42 5.79 8.25 16.71
C PRO A 42 6.85 7.91 15.66
N LYS A 43 8.11 7.71 16.05
CA LYS A 43 9.20 7.35 15.14
C LYS A 43 9.40 5.84 14.99
N ILE A 44 8.62 5.03 15.71
CA ILE A 44 8.69 3.57 15.61
C ILE A 44 8.15 3.16 14.24
N LYS A 45 9.03 2.59 13.41
CA LYS A 45 8.64 1.94 12.15
C LYS A 45 8.42 0.46 12.44
N ILE A 46 7.18 0.01 12.25
CA ILE A 46 6.83 -1.41 12.38
C ILE A 46 6.76 -1.98 10.97
N ASP A 47 7.70 -2.87 10.64
CA ASP A 47 7.65 -3.65 9.40
C ASP A 47 6.89 -4.96 9.66
N ALA A 48 5.60 -4.96 9.32
CA ALA A 48 4.72 -6.13 9.46
C ALA A 48 4.68 -7.00 8.20
N SER A 49 5.63 -6.86 7.29
CA SER A 49 5.70 -7.70 6.11
C SER A 49 6.15 -9.12 6.47
N VAL A 50 5.66 -10.12 5.74
CA VAL A 50 6.13 -11.51 5.82
C VAL A 50 7.64 -11.60 5.54
N GLU A 51 8.15 -10.64 4.77
CA GLU A 51 9.56 -10.47 4.39
C GLU A 51 10.48 -10.13 5.58
N SER A 52 9.95 -9.51 6.65
CA SER A 52 10.73 -9.16 7.85
C SER A 52 11.01 -10.38 8.75
N PHE A 53 10.24 -11.46 8.59
CA PHE A 53 10.46 -12.71 9.30
C PHE A 53 11.63 -13.52 8.74
N PHE A 54 12.10 -13.21 7.52
CA PHE A 54 13.27 -13.83 6.92
C PHE A 54 14.53 -13.04 7.28
N SER A 55 15.57 -13.75 7.73
CA SER A 55 16.88 -13.13 8.00
C SER A 55 17.45 -12.48 6.73
N GLU A 56 18.16 -11.36 6.88
CA GLU A 56 18.68 -10.60 5.72
C GLU A 56 19.57 -11.44 4.79
N ASN A 57 20.23 -12.47 5.31
CA ASN A 57 21.13 -13.36 4.57
C ASN A 57 20.50 -14.71 4.17
N ASP A 58 19.17 -14.86 4.26
CA ASP A 58 18.53 -16.12 3.89
C ASP A 58 18.54 -16.35 2.37
N SER A 59 18.92 -17.56 1.96
CA SER A 59 18.81 -18.03 0.57
C SER A 59 17.37 -17.99 0.04
N ALA A 60 16.37 -18.23 0.89
CA ALA A 60 14.96 -18.17 0.51
C ALA A 60 14.54 -16.75 0.10
N LYS A 61 15.00 -15.74 0.83
CA LYS A 61 14.78 -14.32 0.56
C LYS A 61 15.42 -13.88 -0.76
N GLN A 62 16.63 -14.34 -1.05
CA GLN A 62 17.30 -14.02 -2.32
C GLN A 62 16.60 -14.65 -3.53
N ILE A 63 16.11 -15.89 -3.41
CA ILE A 63 15.35 -16.57 -4.47
C ILE A 63 14.00 -15.88 -4.65
N TYR A 64 13.31 -15.54 -3.56
CA TYR A 64 12.07 -14.78 -3.60
C TYR A 64 12.28 -13.42 -4.27
N ASN A 65 13.27 -12.62 -3.86
CA ASN A 65 13.56 -11.32 -4.47
C ASN A 65 13.94 -11.42 -5.95
N ARG A 66 14.68 -12.46 -6.35
CA ARG A 66 15.03 -12.70 -7.75
C ARG A 66 13.81 -13.13 -8.57
N PHE A 67 12.95 -13.98 -8.01
CA PHE A 67 11.67 -14.34 -8.63
C PHE A 67 10.77 -13.10 -8.75
N ARG A 68 10.62 -12.32 -7.67
CA ARG A 68 9.92 -11.04 -7.63
C ARG A 68 10.45 -10.09 -8.71
N THR A 69 11.77 -9.92 -8.83
CA THR A 69 12.36 -9.02 -9.87
C THR A 69 12.14 -9.53 -11.30
N LEU A 70 12.07 -10.84 -11.51
CA LEU A 70 11.93 -11.45 -12.84
C LEU A 70 10.47 -11.60 -13.28
N PHE A 71 9.56 -11.78 -12.33
CA PHE A 71 8.14 -12.07 -12.58
C PHE A 71 7.22 -10.93 -12.14
N GLU A 72 7.73 -9.94 -11.41
CA GLU A 72 6.94 -8.79 -10.99
C GLU A 72 7.42 -7.47 -11.54
N GLY A 73 6.55 -6.93 -12.38
CA GLY A 73 6.18 -5.52 -12.32
C GLY A 73 4.71 -5.45 -11.92
N ASP A 74 4.37 -5.81 -10.68
CA ASP A 74 2.98 -5.81 -10.18
C ASP A 74 2.70 -4.58 -9.29
N GLU A 75 3.22 -3.41 -9.64
CA GLU A 75 2.63 -2.16 -9.15
C GLU A 75 1.32 -1.90 -9.90
N ALA A 76 0.26 -2.59 -9.47
CA ALA A 76 -1.08 -2.39 -10.00
C ALA A 76 -1.75 -1.20 -9.29
N LEU A 77 -2.05 -0.15 -10.05
CA LEU A 77 -2.91 0.95 -9.59
C LEU A 77 -4.38 0.61 -9.88
N TYR A 78 -5.18 0.43 -8.83
CA TYR A 78 -6.62 0.22 -8.98
C TYR A 78 -7.37 1.54 -8.87
N ILE A 79 -8.16 1.86 -9.90
CA ILE A 79 -9.09 2.99 -9.89
C ILE A 79 -10.51 2.43 -9.79
N VAL A 80 -11.21 2.78 -8.71
CA VAL A 80 -12.62 2.41 -8.52
C VAL A 80 -13.49 3.58 -8.94
N TYR A 81 -14.43 3.32 -9.84
CA TYR A 81 -15.35 4.31 -10.39
C TYR A 81 -16.79 4.00 -9.97
N GLU A 82 -17.49 5.02 -9.48
CA GLU A 82 -18.93 4.97 -9.22
C GLU A 82 -19.66 5.73 -10.33
N ALA A 83 -20.60 5.04 -10.98
CA ALA A 83 -21.42 5.61 -12.04
C ALA A 83 -22.38 6.65 -11.46
N LYS A 84 -22.41 7.86 -12.05
CA LYS A 84 -23.25 8.98 -11.57
C LYS A 84 -24.75 8.69 -11.67
N ASP A 85 -25.12 7.88 -12.64
CA ASP A 85 -26.48 7.42 -12.90
C ASP A 85 -26.80 6.07 -12.21
N GLY A 86 -25.85 5.51 -11.47
CA GLY A 86 -25.96 4.21 -10.80
C GLY A 86 -25.83 3.00 -11.72
N ASP A 87 -25.63 3.19 -13.02
CA ASP A 87 -25.46 2.11 -14.00
C ASP A 87 -24.08 2.18 -14.66
N ILE A 88 -23.22 1.22 -14.33
CA ILE A 88 -21.87 1.11 -14.89
C ILE A 88 -21.86 0.75 -16.38
N PHE A 89 -22.96 0.19 -16.91
CA PHE A 89 -23.14 -0.18 -18.31
C PHE A 89 -23.92 0.87 -19.11
N SER A 90 -24.22 2.03 -18.50
CA SER A 90 -24.81 3.12 -19.24
C SER A 90 -23.87 3.63 -20.32
N GLU A 91 -24.44 4.17 -21.40
CA GLU A 91 -23.65 4.74 -22.48
C GLU A 91 -22.68 5.82 -21.95
N GLN A 92 -23.13 6.64 -21.01
CA GLN A 92 -22.33 7.70 -20.41
C GLN A 92 -21.15 7.15 -19.59
N SER A 93 -21.39 6.13 -18.76
CA SER A 93 -20.36 5.46 -17.96
C SER A 93 -19.32 4.76 -18.86
N LEU A 94 -19.79 4.01 -19.86
CA LEU A 94 -18.92 3.31 -20.81
C LEU A 94 -18.12 4.28 -21.68
N ARG A 95 -18.70 5.41 -22.10
CA ARG A 95 -17.97 6.47 -22.84
C ARG A 95 -16.87 7.07 -21.98
N THR A 96 -17.18 7.41 -20.73
CA THR A 96 -16.21 7.98 -19.79
C THR A 96 -15.05 7.00 -19.54
N LEU A 97 -15.37 5.71 -19.36
CA LEU A 97 -14.36 4.66 -19.18
C LEU A 97 -13.50 4.46 -20.43
N LEU A 98 -14.10 4.52 -21.63
CA LEU A 98 -13.39 4.39 -22.89
C LEU A 98 -12.44 5.57 -23.13
N GLU A 99 -12.87 6.79 -22.84
CA GLU A 99 -12.04 8.00 -22.91
C GLU A 99 -10.84 7.90 -21.96
N LEU A 100 -11.09 7.57 -20.68
CA LEU A 100 -10.02 7.38 -19.70
C LEU A 100 -9.04 6.27 -20.12
N HIS A 101 -9.56 5.12 -20.56
CA HIS A 101 -8.74 4.02 -21.03
C HIS A 101 -7.86 4.44 -22.21
N ASN A 102 -8.42 5.13 -23.20
CA ASN A 102 -7.67 5.60 -24.37
C ASN A 102 -6.65 6.67 -24.02
N ASP A 103 -6.96 7.55 -23.06
CA ASP A 103 -6.07 8.59 -22.59
C ASP A 103 -4.84 8.01 -21.88
N LEU A 104 -5.06 6.99 -21.03
CA LEU A 104 -3.98 6.25 -20.39
C LEU A 104 -3.21 5.37 -21.36
N PHE A 105 -3.87 4.71 -22.31
CA PHE A 105 -3.20 3.83 -23.28
C PHE A 105 -2.38 4.62 -24.31
N ASN A 106 -2.89 5.76 -24.76
CA ASN A 106 -2.26 6.58 -25.79
C ASN A 106 -1.52 7.80 -25.23
N TYR A 107 -1.23 7.83 -23.93
CA TYR A 107 -0.67 9.02 -23.27
C TYR A 107 0.62 9.51 -23.95
N HIS A 108 1.48 8.59 -24.43
CA HIS A 108 2.69 8.88 -25.20
C HIS A 108 2.46 9.76 -26.44
N LYS A 109 1.27 9.67 -27.07
CA LYS A 109 0.93 10.47 -28.25
C LYS A 109 0.67 11.94 -27.92
N LYS A 110 0.40 12.25 -26.64
CA LYS A 110 0.11 13.60 -26.15
C LYS A 110 1.35 14.30 -25.58
N ILE A 111 2.48 13.59 -25.44
CA ILE A 111 3.71 14.12 -24.86
C ILE A 111 4.65 14.62 -25.96
N ILE A 112 5.34 15.73 -25.70
CA ILE A 112 6.35 16.29 -26.60
C ILE A 112 7.60 15.41 -26.56
N ALA A 113 8.16 15.07 -27.72
CA ALA A 113 9.33 14.21 -27.83
C ALA A 113 10.49 14.72 -26.95
N GLY A 114 10.91 13.89 -25.98
CA GLY A 114 12.01 14.18 -25.05
C GLY A 114 11.58 14.56 -23.62
N GLU A 115 10.28 14.70 -23.37
CA GLU A 115 9.75 14.92 -22.02
C GLU A 115 9.49 13.58 -21.32
N VAL A 116 9.94 13.45 -20.07
CA VAL A 116 9.73 12.24 -19.24
C VAL A 116 8.38 12.35 -18.54
N SER A 117 7.54 11.34 -18.69
CA SER A 117 6.23 11.28 -18.03
C SER A 117 6.23 10.25 -16.91
N SER A 118 5.51 10.56 -15.83
CA SER A 118 5.26 9.58 -14.75
C SER A 118 4.47 8.36 -15.23
N LEU A 119 3.85 8.43 -16.41
CA LEU A 119 3.11 7.33 -17.03
C LEU A 119 4.01 6.38 -17.84
N ASP A 120 5.33 6.66 -17.96
CA ASP A 120 6.35 5.86 -18.68
C ASP A 120 6.54 4.43 -18.16
N HIS A 121 5.97 4.14 -16.99
CA HIS A 121 6.00 2.82 -16.40
C HIS A 121 4.72 2.02 -16.63
N ILE A 122 3.71 2.59 -17.30
CA ILE A 122 2.47 1.88 -17.62
C ILE A 122 2.73 0.88 -18.75
N THR A 123 2.76 -0.40 -18.39
CA THR A 123 2.88 -1.52 -19.33
C THR A 123 1.53 -1.96 -19.88
N GLU A 124 0.48 -1.88 -19.06
CA GLU A 124 -0.85 -2.34 -19.41
C GLU A 124 -1.96 -1.50 -18.73
N VAL A 125 -3.05 -1.29 -19.45
CA VAL A 125 -4.29 -0.70 -18.91
C VAL A 125 -5.41 -1.73 -19.08
N ARG A 126 -6.04 -2.16 -17.98
CA ARG A 126 -7.19 -3.10 -17.99
C ARG A 126 -8.46 -2.40 -17.50
N SER A 127 -9.56 -2.59 -18.22
CA SER A 127 -10.88 -2.08 -17.83
C SER A 127 -12.00 -2.96 -18.43
N LEU A 128 -13.27 -2.62 -18.18
CA LEU A 128 -14.41 -3.30 -18.84
C LEU A 128 -14.35 -3.22 -20.38
N ILE A 129 -13.58 -2.28 -20.93
CA ILE A 129 -13.41 -2.10 -22.38
C ILE A 129 -12.67 -3.29 -23.01
N ASN A 130 -11.58 -3.76 -22.38
CA ASN A 130 -10.71 -4.82 -22.90
C ASN A 130 -10.72 -6.09 -22.04
N ALA A 131 -11.62 -6.19 -21.07
CA ALA A 131 -11.87 -7.43 -20.35
C ALA A 131 -12.19 -8.56 -21.35
N GLN A 132 -11.59 -9.74 -21.16
CA GLN A 132 -11.82 -10.87 -22.05
C GLN A 132 -13.16 -11.53 -21.74
N TYR A 133 -13.97 -11.70 -22.78
CA TYR A 133 -15.21 -12.46 -22.75
C TYR A 133 -15.08 -13.68 -23.67
N LEU A 134 -15.32 -14.86 -23.09
CA LEU A 134 -15.27 -16.13 -23.80
C LEU A 134 -16.70 -16.55 -24.13
N GLU A 135 -17.00 -16.71 -25.41
CA GLU A 135 -18.28 -17.22 -25.86
C GLU A 135 -18.10 -18.53 -26.62
N VAL A 136 -18.94 -19.50 -26.31
CA VAL A 136 -19.02 -20.76 -27.05
C VAL A 136 -20.10 -20.60 -28.12
N ASN A 137 -19.70 -20.70 -29.39
CA ASN A 137 -20.63 -20.72 -30.52
C ASN A 137 -20.49 -22.05 -31.25
N ALA A 138 -21.50 -22.92 -31.09
CA ALA A 138 -21.49 -24.32 -31.50
C ALA A 138 -20.25 -25.05 -30.92
N ASP A 139 -19.33 -25.48 -31.78
CA ASP A 139 -18.12 -26.20 -31.40
C ASP A 139 -16.89 -25.29 -31.20
N ASN A 140 -17.05 -23.96 -31.38
CA ASN A 140 -15.95 -23.01 -31.30
C ASN A 140 -15.99 -22.21 -30.00
N LEU A 141 -14.82 -22.03 -29.38
CA LEU A 141 -14.61 -21.07 -28.30
C LEU A 141 -14.01 -19.79 -28.89
N MET A 142 -14.73 -18.68 -28.78
CA MET A 142 -14.29 -17.37 -29.27
C MET A 142 -13.97 -16.46 -28.09
N SER A 143 -12.77 -15.87 -28.11
CA SER A 143 -12.38 -14.82 -27.17
C SER A 143 -12.54 -13.47 -27.83
N ARG A 144 -13.29 -12.56 -27.19
CA ARG A 144 -13.41 -11.16 -27.62
C ARG A 144 -13.27 -10.21 -26.44
N ASN A 145 -13.10 -8.93 -26.74
CA ASN A 145 -13.25 -7.88 -25.72
C ASN A 145 -14.73 -7.82 -25.28
N PHE A 146 -14.95 -7.58 -24.00
CA PHE A 146 -16.28 -7.55 -23.41
C PHE A 146 -17.14 -6.42 -24.00
N ILE A 147 -16.65 -5.16 -23.96
CA ILE A 147 -17.30 -4.02 -24.62
C ILE A 147 -16.60 -3.68 -25.95
N GLY A 148 -15.27 -3.58 -25.95
CA GLY A 148 -14.49 -3.17 -27.12
C GLY A 148 -14.70 -1.71 -27.51
N SER A 149 -14.54 -1.40 -28.79
CA SER A 149 -14.61 -0.01 -29.32
C SER A 149 -16.02 0.47 -29.65
N LYS A 150 -16.99 -0.44 -29.75
CA LYS A 150 -18.39 -0.12 -30.04
C LYS A 150 -19.17 -0.14 -28.73
N ILE A 151 -19.55 1.03 -28.26
CA ILE A 151 -20.36 1.16 -27.05
C ILE A 151 -21.81 0.81 -27.40
N PRO A 152 -22.43 -0.13 -26.69
CA PRO A 152 -23.82 -0.48 -26.90
C PRO A 152 -24.70 0.73 -26.60
N THR A 153 -25.53 1.13 -27.57
CA THR A 153 -26.35 2.35 -27.48
C THR A 153 -27.80 2.00 -27.15
N THR A 154 -28.20 0.76 -27.40
CA THR A 154 -29.55 0.26 -27.16
C THR A 154 -29.60 -0.63 -25.92
N LYS A 155 -30.80 -0.93 -25.42
CA LYS A 155 -30.99 -1.84 -24.29
C LYS A 155 -30.70 -3.29 -24.69
N ASP A 156 -31.09 -3.70 -25.88
CA ASP A 156 -30.92 -5.06 -26.39
C ASP A 156 -29.45 -5.41 -26.70
N GLU A 157 -28.59 -4.40 -26.93
CA GLU A 157 -27.14 -4.60 -27.07
C GLU A 157 -26.41 -4.66 -25.72
N ARG A 158 -27.08 -4.34 -24.61
CA ARG A 158 -26.52 -4.33 -23.24
C ARG A 158 -26.81 -5.62 -22.46
N GLU A 159 -27.80 -6.40 -22.89
CA GLU A 159 -28.21 -7.69 -22.31
C GLU A 159 -27.59 -8.87 -23.06
#